data_AF-A0A7W0P9I8-F1
#
_entry.id   AF-A0A7W0P9I8-F1
#
_cell.length_a   1.000
_cell.length_b   1.000
_cell.length_c   1.000
_cell.angle_alpha   90.00
_cell.angle_beta   90.00
_cell.angle_gamma   90.00
#
_symmetry.space_group_name_H-M   'P 1'
#
loop_
_entity.id
_entity.type
_entity.pdbx_description
1 polymer ?
#
loop_
_entity_poly.entity_id
_entity_poly.type
_entity_poly.pdbx_seq_one_letter_code
_entity_poly.pdbx_strand_id
1 'polypeptide(L)' 'MRTTVTLADDVAAAVERLSKERGLGMSEALNELVRAGLRVRAPRRRFRQQSRRLGLSIDVTDVAEAIELLEGPAAR' A
#
# COMPACT_ATOMS: atom_id res chain seq x y z
N MET A 1 30.73 1.83 8.64
CA MET A 1 31.33 2.91 9.45
C MET A 1 30.67 2.89 10.83
N ARG A 2 31.43 3.14 11.90
CA ARG A 2 30.89 3.23 13.26
C ARG A 2 30.82 4.70 13.67
N THR A 3 29.64 5.14 14.06
CA THR A 3 29.35 6.53 14.41
C THR A 3 28.43 6.56 15.60
N THR A 4 28.67 7.47 16.54
CA THR A 4 27.76 7.73 17.65
C THR A 4 26.74 8.76 17.19
N VAL A 5 25.46 8.47 17.36
CA VAL A 5 24.36 9.39 17.01
C VAL A 5 23.46 9.57 18.23
N THR A 6 22.95 10.78 18.41
CA THR A 6 21.93 11.08 19.40
C THR A 6 20.56 11.00 18.74
N LEU A 7 19.65 10.22 19.31
CA LEU A 7 18.28 10.08 18.82
C LEU A 7 17.34 10.92 19.69
N ALA A 8 16.39 11.60 19.06
CA ALA A 8 15.24 12.15 19.79
C ALA A 8 14.34 10.99 20.28
N ASP A 9 13.53 11.26 21.30
CA ASP A 9 12.72 10.23 21.99
C ASP A 9 11.77 9.50 21.04
N ASP A 10 11.16 10.23 20.10
CA ASP A 10 10.25 9.69 19.08
C ASP A 10 10.97 8.78 18.09
N VAL A 11 12.20 9.14 17.71
CA VAL A 11 13.06 8.35 16.83
C VAL A 11 13.54 7.08 17.53
N ALA A 12 13.98 7.18 18.80
CA ALA A 12 14.38 6.02 19.59
C ALA A 12 13.24 5.00 19.72
N ALA A 13 12.02 5.48 20.02
CA ALA A 13 10.83 4.65 20.06
C ALA A 13 10.52 4.00 18.70
N ALA A 14 10.73 4.70 17.59
CA ALA A 14 10.52 4.14 16.25
C ALA A 14 11.51 3.03 15.90
N VAL A 15 12.79 3.18 16.27
CA VAL A 15 13.82 2.15 16.07
C VAL A 15 13.50 0.92 16.91
N GLU A 16 13.10 1.10 18.17
CA GLU A 16 12.77 -0.02 19.07
C GLU A 16 11.55 -0.81 18.57
N ARG A 17 10.51 -0.13 18.08
CA ARG A 17 9.35 -0.80 17.48
C ARG A 17 9.77 -1.66 16.28
N LEU A 18 10.54 -1.09 15.34
CA LEU A 18 10.98 -1.83 14.16
C LEU A 18 11.85 -3.03 14.54
N SER A 19 12.73 -2.86 15.53
CA SER A 19 13.57 -3.93 16.08
C SER A 19 12.71 -5.08 16.61
N LYS A 20 11.67 -4.80 17.40
CA LYS A 20 10.74 -5.81 17.93
C LYS A 20 9.90 -6.49 16.84
N GLU A 21 9.34 -5.73 15.91
CA GLU A 21 8.49 -6.24 14.84
C GLU A 21 9.23 -7.20 13.90
N ARG A 22 10.53 -6.99 13.71
CA ARG A 22 11.33 -7.73 12.72
C ARG A 22 12.44 -8.59 13.32
N GLY A 23 12.58 -8.60 14.65
CA GLY A 23 13.64 -9.34 15.34
C GLY A 23 15.05 -8.83 15.02
N LEU A 24 15.22 -7.53 14.75
CA LEU A 24 16.49 -6.92 14.33
C LEU A 24 17.27 -6.37 15.51
N GLY A 25 18.59 -6.30 15.42
CA GLY A 25 19.41 -5.56 16.38
C GLY A 25 19.21 -4.04 16.26
N MET A 26 19.49 -3.28 17.34
CA MET A 26 19.31 -1.80 17.37
C MET A 26 20.01 -1.08 16.20
N SER A 27 21.26 -1.45 15.90
CA SER A 27 22.03 -0.87 14.78
C SER A 27 21.45 -1.25 13.41
N GLU A 28 20.92 -2.46 13.26
CA GLU A 28 20.29 -2.91 12.02
C GLU A 28 18.98 -2.16 11.77
N ALA A 29 18.12 -2.07 12.78
CA ALA A 29 16.87 -1.34 12.71
C ALA A 29 17.10 0.15 12.38
N LEU A 30 18.09 0.79 13.02
CA LEU A 30 18.46 2.17 12.71
C LEU A 30 18.92 2.34 11.26
N ASN A 31 19.82 1.48 10.78
CA ASN A 31 20.31 1.53 9.40
C ASN A 31 19.18 1.28 8.39
N GLU A 32 18.23 0.40 8.71
CA GLU A 32 17.07 0.16 7.86
C GLU A 32 16.19 1.42 7.74
N LEU A 33 15.88 2.08 8.85
CA LEU A 33 15.11 3.33 8.84
C LEU A 33 15.82 4.44 8.06
N VAL A 34 17.13 4.59 8.26
CA VAL A 34 17.93 5.57 7.51
C VAL A 34 17.89 5.27 6.02
N ARG A 35 18.12 4.02 5.60
CA ARG A 35 18.02 3.61 4.19
C ARG A 35 16.63 3.84 3.62
N ALA A 36 15.58 3.58 4.40
CA ALA A 36 14.20 3.84 3.97
C ALA A 36 13.95 5.33 3.76
N GLY A 37 14.49 6.20 4.63
CA GLY A 37 14.41 7.65 4.50
C GLY A 37 15.22 8.22 3.33
N LEU A 38 16.35 7.60 2.98
CA LEU A 38 17.18 8.01 1.84
C LEU A 38 16.59 7.61 0.48
N ARG A 39 15.64 6.68 0.43
CA ARG A 39 14.96 6.34 -0.82
C ARG A 39 14.10 7.51 -1.25
N VAL A 40 14.49 8.17 -2.35
CA VAL A 40 13.66 9.17 -3.02
C VAL A 40 12.32 8.51 -3.35
N ARG A 41 11.26 8.97 -2.68
CA ARG A 41 9.91 8.49 -2.96
C ARG A 41 9.54 9.03 -4.33
N ALA A 42 9.59 8.17 -5.35
CA ALA A 42 9.11 8.56 -6.67
C ALA A 42 7.69 9.13 -6.51
N PRO A 43 7.39 10.31 -7.09
CA PRO A 43 6.05 10.86 -7.02
C PRO A 43 5.08 9.80 -7.55
N ARG A 44 4.13 9.36 -6.70
CA ARG A 44 3.11 8.41 -7.13
C ARG A 44 2.36 9.03 -8.28
N ARG A 45 2.34 8.36 -9.44
CA ARG A 45 1.56 8.83 -10.58
C ARG A 45 0.10 8.93 -10.12
N ARG A 46 -0.51 10.11 -10.25
CA ARG A 46 -1.91 10.31 -9.88
C ARG A 46 -2.76 9.29 -10.63
N PHE A 47 -3.58 8.54 -9.92
CA PHE A 47 -4.53 7.63 -10.55
C PHE A 47 -5.46 8.45 -11.46
N ARG A 48 -5.60 8.00 -12.70
CA ARG A 48 -6.58 8.52 -13.65
C ARG A 48 -7.42 7.33 -14.09
N GLN A 49 -8.70 7.34 -13.73
CA GLN A 49 -9.64 6.31 -14.17
C GLN A 49 -9.74 6.36 -15.69
N GLN A 50 -9.49 5.24 -16.34
CA GLN A 50 -9.70 5.08 -17.78
C GLN A 50 -11.11 4.55 -17.97
N SER A 51 -12.09 5.44 -18.12
CA SER A 51 -13.44 5.05 -18.51
C SER A 51 -13.53 4.84 -20.02
N ARG A 52 -14.32 3.84 -20.42
CA ARG A 52 -14.75 3.64 -21.81
C ARG A 52 -16.27 3.63 -21.85
N ARG A 53 -16.86 4.14 -22.92
CA ARG A 53 -18.29 3.97 -23.16
C ARG A 53 -18.52 2.53 -23.58
N LEU A 54 -19.07 1.72 -22.67
CA LEU A 54 -19.40 0.32 -22.93
C LEU A 54 -20.68 0.19 -23.78
N GLY A 55 -21.56 1.19 -23.73
CA GLY A 55 -22.92 1.06 -24.26
C GLY A 55 -23.70 0.11 -23.35
N LEU A 56 -24.54 0.65 -22.47
CA LEU A 56 -25.35 -0.18 -21.59
C LEU A 56 -26.44 -0.86 -22.42
N SER A 57 -26.35 -2.18 -22.58
CA SER A 57 -27.41 -3.01 -23.15
C SER A 57 -28.42 -3.48 -22.10
N ILE A 58 -28.08 -3.33 -20.82
CA ILE A 58 -28.82 -3.82 -19.65
C ILE A 58 -28.81 -2.73 -18.57
N ASP A 59 -29.85 -2.65 -17.74
CA ASP A 59 -29.82 -1.78 -16.56
C ASP A 59 -28.85 -2.37 -15.53
N VAL A 60 -27.92 -1.55 -15.04
CA VAL A 60 -26.91 -1.93 -14.06
C VAL A 60 -27.13 -1.28 -12.70
N THR A 61 -28.26 -0.59 -12.54
CA THR A 61 -28.69 -0.01 -11.26
C THR A 61 -29.24 -1.09 -10.33
N ASP A 62 -29.91 -2.10 -10.89
CA ASP A 62 -30.22 -3.34 -10.18
C ASP A 62 -29.06 -4.33 -10.35
N VAL A 63 -28.22 -4.40 -9.33
CA VAL A 63 -27.04 -5.26 -9.33
C VAL A 63 -27.42 -6.74 -9.32
N ALA A 64 -28.54 -7.11 -8.68
CA ALA A 64 -28.94 -8.51 -8.57
C ALA A 64 -29.40 -9.05 -9.92
N GLU A 65 -30.27 -8.30 -10.62
CA GLU A 65 -30.72 -8.66 -11.96
C GLU A 65 -29.58 -8.67 -12.98
N ALA A 66 -28.67 -7.69 -12.90
CA ALA A 66 -27.51 -7.64 -13.79
C ALA A 66 -26.57 -8.85 -13.60
N ILE A 67 -26.35 -9.30 -12.35
CA ILE A 67 -25.54 -10.49 -12.07
C ILE A 67 -26.25 -11.76 -12.55
N GLU A 68 -27.55 -11.91 -12.29
CA GLU A 68 -28.32 -13.08 -12.73
C GLU A 68 -28.31 -13.22 -14.26
N LEU A 69 -28.38 -12.12 -15.00
CA LEU A 69 -28.28 -12.14 -16.46
C LEU A 69 -26.89 -12.57 -16.96
N LEU A 70 -25.82 -12.22 -16.24
CA LEU A 70 -24.45 -12.51 -16.65
C LEU A 70 -23.95 -13.89 -16.20
N GLU A 71 -24.39 -14.36 -15.03
CA GLU A 71 -23.86 -15.55 -14.35
C GLU A 71 -24.93 -16.62 -14.05
N GLY A 72 -26.21 -16.29 -14.24
CA GLY A 72 -27.33 -17.17 -13.91
C GLY A 72 -27.58 -18.28 -14.95
N PRO A 73 -28.60 -19.12 -14.73
CA PRO A 73 -28.88 -20.30 -15.54
C PRO A 73 -29.19 -20.00 -17.01
N ALA A 74 -29.68 -18.79 -17.31
CA ALA A 74 -30.00 -18.33 -18.65
C ALA A 74 -28.77 -17.86 -19.46
N ALA A 75 -27.60 -17.72 -18.83
CA ALA A 75 -26.38 -17.23 -19.46
C ALA A 75 -25.53 -18.34 -20.16
N ARG A 76 -26.04 -19.59 -20.23
CA ARG A 76 -25.39 -20.72 -20.91
C ARG A 76 -25.82 -20.91 -22.36
#